data_AF-A0A914YY93-F1
#
_entry.id   AF-A0A914YY93-F1
#
_cell.length_a   1.000
_cell.length_b   1.000
_cell.length_c   1.000
_cell.angle_alpha   90.00
_cell.angle_beta   90.00
_cell.angle_gamma   90.00
#
_symmetry.space_group_name_H-M   'P 1'
#
loop_
_entity.id
_entity.type
_entity.pdbx_description
1 polymer ?
#
loop_
_entity_poly.entity_id
_entity_poly.type
_entity_poly.pdbx_seq_one_letter_code
_entity_poly.pdbx_strand_id
1 'polypeptide(L)'
;MLSSILRNPVRALIRFEYRRFFASVPIGNLQRRLSIQYTCKVCNTRQGPKEFSKKSYDTGVVIITCDSCNNHHIIADHLNWFSDLEGKKNIEEILAARGEKVKKGITGTLEGFAETIN
;
A
#
# COMPACT_ATOMS: atom_id res chain seq x y z
N MET A 1 24.73 -38.18 23.85
CA MET A 1 25.07 -37.02 22.99
C MET A 1 24.83 -37.37 21.53
N LEU A 2 23.63 -37.16 20.99
CA LEU A 2 23.42 -36.96 19.55
C LEU A 2 22.18 -36.08 19.40
N SER A 3 22.43 -34.79 19.19
CA SER A 3 21.46 -33.73 18.98
C SER A 3 20.62 -33.99 17.73
N SER A 4 19.35 -34.30 17.92
CA SER A 4 18.37 -34.39 16.84
C SER A 4 18.03 -32.97 16.35
N ILE A 5 18.74 -32.51 15.31
CA ILE A 5 18.38 -31.32 14.57
C ILE A 5 17.05 -31.61 13.86
N LEU A 6 15.95 -31.15 14.47
CA LEU A 6 14.66 -31.04 13.82
C LEU A 6 14.80 -30.07 12.64
N ARG A 7 14.95 -30.63 11.43
CA ARG A 7 14.88 -29.90 10.17
C ARG A 7 13.44 -29.40 10.00
N ASN A 8 13.22 -28.15 10.40
CA ASN A 8 11.96 -27.44 10.26
C ASN A 8 11.70 -27.08 8.77
N PRO A 9 10.63 -27.60 8.14
CA PRO A 9 10.41 -27.45 6.71
C PRO A 9 9.83 -26.10 6.26
N VAL A 10 9.42 -25.20 7.17
CA VAL A 10 8.85 -23.89 6.77
C VAL A 10 9.89 -22.85 6.30
N ARG A 11 11.20 -23.12 6.45
CA ARG A 11 12.25 -22.17 6.01
C ARG A 11 12.59 -22.23 4.52
N ALA A 12 12.15 -23.26 3.80
CA ALA A 12 12.49 -23.48 2.39
C ALA A 12 11.52 -22.77 1.40
N LEU A 13 10.30 -22.44 1.82
CA LEU A 13 9.28 -21.87 0.93
C LEU A 13 9.40 -20.35 0.73
N ILE A 14 10.18 -19.65 1.54
CA ILE A 14 10.33 -18.18 1.41
C ILE A 14 11.27 -17.79 0.25
N ARG A 15 12.01 -18.74 -0.33
CA ARG A 15 13.03 -18.44 -1.36
C ARG A 15 12.58 -18.61 -2.81
N PHE A 16 11.37 -19.11 -3.09
CA PHE A 16 10.94 -19.49 -4.45
C PHE A 16 10.05 -18.46 -5.18
N GLU A 17 9.48 -17.45 -4.50
CA GLU A 17 8.60 -16.45 -5.15
C GLU A 17 9.12 -15.02 -5.22
N TYR A 18 10.33 -14.71 -4.74
CA TYR A 18 10.83 -13.32 -4.72
C TYR A 18 11.68 -12.92 -5.94
N ARG A 19 11.70 -13.73 -7.01
CA ARG A 19 12.60 -13.55 -8.16
C ARG A 19 11.94 -12.96 -9.42
N ARG A 20 10.74 -12.36 -9.28
CA ARG A 20 9.98 -11.80 -10.42
C ARG A 20 9.78 -10.28 -10.40
N PHE A 21 10.33 -9.54 -9.43
CA PHE A 21 9.87 -8.17 -9.15
C PHE A 21 10.74 -7.01 -9.64
N PHE A 22 11.79 -7.24 -10.43
CA PHE A 22 12.50 -6.16 -11.13
C PHE A 22 12.61 -6.46 -12.61
N ALA A 23 11.46 -6.50 -13.29
CA ALA A 23 11.43 -6.36 -14.75
C ALA A 23 11.93 -4.94 -15.08
N SER A 24 12.90 -4.84 -15.99
CA SER A 24 13.40 -3.55 -16.49
C SER A 24 12.26 -2.76 -17.11
N VAL A 25 11.98 -1.57 -16.59
CA VAL A 25 10.92 -0.70 -17.11
C VAL A 25 11.37 -0.17 -18.48
N PRO A 26 10.61 -0.40 -19.57
CA PRO A 26 11.01 0.08 -20.89
C PRO A 26 11.00 1.62 -20.94
N ILE A 27 11.97 2.18 -21.68
CA ILE A 27 12.30 3.62 -21.74
C ILE A 27 11.12 4.50 -22.24
N GLY A 28 10.07 3.91 -22.82
CA GLY A 28 8.83 4.60 -23.22
C GLY A 28 7.68 4.54 -22.21
N ASN A 29 7.83 3.86 -21.07
CA ASN A 29 6.76 3.68 -20.09
C ASN A 29 6.98 4.61 -18.89
N LEU A 30 6.60 5.88 -19.04
CA LEU A 30 6.54 6.83 -17.93
C LEU A 30 5.37 6.46 -17.03
N GLN A 31 5.62 5.57 -16.06
CA GLN A 31 4.63 5.22 -15.04
C GLN A 31 4.43 6.43 -14.13
N ARG A 32 3.26 7.08 -14.25
CA ARG A 32 2.84 8.14 -13.33
C ARG A 32 2.86 7.61 -11.91
N ARG A 33 3.45 8.39 -11.00
CA ARG A 33 3.51 8.11 -9.57
C ARG A 33 2.61 9.06 -8.81
N LEU A 34 2.06 8.56 -7.72
CA LEU A 34 1.25 9.27 -6.75
C LEU A 34 2.00 9.29 -5.43
N SER A 35 1.78 10.33 -4.64
CA SER A 35 2.27 10.42 -3.27
C SER A 35 1.11 10.56 -2.30
N ILE A 36 1.23 9.99 -1.10
CA ILE A 36 0.25 10.17 -0.03
C ILE A 36 0.96 10.53 1.27
N GLN A 37 0.40 11.50 1.98
CA GLN A 37 0.65 11.75 3.39
C GLN A 37 -0.61 11.37 4.14
N TYR A 38 -0.46 10.68 5.26
CA TYR A 38 -1.62 10.23 5.99
C TYR A 38 -1.42 10.21 7.49
N THR A 39 -2.51 10.19 8.24
CA THR A 39 -2.45 9.94 9.68
C THR A 39 -2.98 8.53 9.95
N CYS A 40 -2.16 7.69 10.57
CA CYS A 40 -2.59 6.34 10.97
C CYS A 40 -3.53 6.45 12.17
N LYS A 41 -4.70 5.82 12.13
CA LYS A 41 -5.64 5.84 13.28
C LYS A 41 -5.24 4.97 14.44
N VAL A 42 -4.46 3.90 14.20
CA VAL A 42 -4.02 3.00 15.27
C VAL A 42 -3.04 3.71 16.22
N CYS A 43 -2.08 4.47 15.68
CA CYS A 43 -1.04 5.15 16.46
C CYS A 43 -1.11 6.68 16.44
N ASN A 44 -2.10 7.27 15.75
CA ASN A 44 -2.27 8.72 15.56
C ASN A 44 -1.04 9.48 15.03
N THR A 45 -0.10 8.75 14.44
CA THR A 45 1.14 9.34 13.93
C THR A 45 0.95 9.70 12.46
N ARG A 46 1.39 10.92 12.11
CA ARG A 46 1.43 11.38 10.72
C ARG A 46 2.58 10.69 9.98
N GLN A 47 2.25 10.04 8.88
CA GLN A 47 3.11 9.27 8.01
C GLN A 47 3.21 9.93 6.64
N GLY A 48 4.37 9.80 5.99
CA GLY A 48 4.59 10.17 4.59
C GLY A 48 5.55 11.34 4.35
N PRO A 49 5.77 11.71 3.07
CA PRO A 49 5.10 11.17 1.89
C PRO A 49 5.53 9.73 1.56
N LYS A 50 4.56 8.85 1.24
CA LYS A 50 4.79 7.52 0.67
C LYS A 50 4.41 7.56 -0.80
N GLU A 51 5.22 6.96 -1.67
CA GLU A 51 4.99 6.94 -3.12
C GLU A 51 4.49 5.58 -3.61
N PHE A 52 3.61 5.60 -4.60
CA PHE A 52 3.10 4.40 -5.27
C PHE A 52 2.75 4.71 -6.73
N SER A 53 2.53 3.66 -7.53
CA SER A 53 2.17 3.84 -8.93
C SER A 53 0.71 4.27 -9.08
N LYS A 54 0.41 5.13 -10.05
CA LYS A 54 -0.98 5.49 -10.37
C LYS A 54 -1.78 4.28 -10.83
N LYS A 55 -1.14 3.37 -11.58
CA LYS A 55 -1.78 2.14 -12.05
C LYS A 55 -2.28 1.26 -10.89
N SER A 56 -1.47 1.08 -9.85
CA SER A 56 -1.88 0.29 -8.69
C SER A 56 -3.03 0.94 -7.92
N TYR A 57 -3.11 2.27 -7.91
CA TYR A 57 -4.22 2.99 -7.31
C TYR A 57 -5.52 2.82 -8.10
N ASP A 58 -5.47 2.96 -9.44
CA ASP A 58 -6.68 2.95 -10.28
C ASP A 58 -7.24 1.53 -10.57
N THR A 59 -6.37 0.51 -10.58
CA THR A 59 -6.72 -0.83 -11.09
C THR A 59 -6.30 -1.99 -10.20
N GLY A 60 -5.51 -1.71 -9.15
CA GLY A 60 -4.89 -2.73 -8.32
C GLY A 60 -5.24 -2.57 -6.85
N VAL A 61 -4.29 -3.02 -6.03
CA VAL A 61 -4.35 -2.90 -4.57
C VAL A 61 -3.12 -2.12 -4.12
N VAL A 62 -3.32 -1.14 -3.25
CA VAL A 62 -2.25 -0.35 -2.64
C VAL A 62 -2.31 -0.56 -1.13
N ILE A 63 -1.27 -1.20 -0.61
CA ILE A 63 -1.07 -1.43 0.82
C ILE A 63 0.20 -0.70 1.23
N ILE A 64 0.13 0.08 2.29
CA ILE A 64 1.27 0.79 2.85
C ILE A 64 1.50 0.38 4.29
N THR A 65 2.76 0.26 4.69
CA THR A 65 3.13 -0.03 6.07
C THR A 65 3.32 1.28 6.82
N CYS A 66 2.77 1.37 8.03
CA CYS A 66 3.03 2.47 8.96
C CYS A 66 4.34 2.22 9.70
N ASP A 67 5.25 3.20 9.70
CA ASP A 67 6.59 3.04 10.31
C ASP A 67 6.55 3.04 11.84
N SER A 68 5.43 3.43 12.45
CA SER A 68 5.27 3.54 13.90
C SER A 68 4.56 2.33 14.53
N CYS A 69 3.44 1.87 13.95
CA CYS A 69 2.74 0.68 14.46
C CYS A 69 3.04 -0.61 13.70
N ASN A 70 3.84 -0.56 12.61
CA ASN A 70 4.16 -1.69 11.73
C ASN A 70 2.94 -2.42 11.14
N ASN A 71 1.75 -1.81 11.22
CA ASN A 71 0.55 -2.36 10.61
C ASN A 71 0.47 -1.94 9.14
N HIS A 72 -0.25 -2.76 8.39
CA HIS A 72 -0.54 -2.51 6.98
C HIS A 72 -1.87 -1.78 6.86
N HIS A 73 -1.87 -0.67 6.15
CA HIS A 73 -3.04 0.14 5.85
C HIS A 73 -3.36 0.07 4.37
N ILE A 74 -4.64 -0.09 4.06
CA ILE A 74 -5.13 -0.22 2.69
C ILE A 74 -5.55 1.16 2.19
N ILE A 75 -5.04 1.55 1.01
CA ILE A 75 -5.33 2.83 0.36
C ILE A 75 -6.31 2.66 -0.81
N ALA A 76 -6.14 1.59 -1.58
CA ALA A 76 -7.01 1.23 -2.69
C ALA A 76 -7.12 -0.29 -2.76
N ASP A 77 -8.32 -0.81 -3.00
CA ASP A 77 -8.59 -2.22 -3.28
C ASP A 77 -9.67 -2.34 -4.37
N HIS A 78 -9.22 -2.43 -5.62
CA HIS A 78 -10.10 -2.65 -6.76
C HIS A 78 -10.36 -4.13 -7.07
N LEU A 79 -9.69 -5.04 -6.36
CA LEU A 79 -9.77 -6.49 -6.59
C LEU A 79 -10.66 -7.20 -5.56
N ASN A 80 -11.26 -6.46 -4.63
CA ASN A 80 -12.06 -6.98 -3.52
C ASN A 80 -11.30 -8.06 -2.74
N TRP A 81 -9.99 -7.86 -2.51
CA TRP A 81 -9.21 -8.78 -1.70
C TRP A 81 -9.61 -8.69 -0.22
N PHE A 82 -10.10 -7.53 0.21
CA PHE A 82 -10.55 -7.28 1.58
C PHE A 82 -12.07 -7.09 1.62
N SER A 83 -12.77 -8.10 2.12
CA SER A 83 -14.23 -8.13 2.28
C SER A 83 -14.79 -7.10 3.27
N ASP A 84 -13.93 -6.54 4.12
CA ASP A 84 -14.31 -5.63 5.21
C ASP A 84 -14.53 -4.17 4.75
N LEU A 85 -14.29 -3.87 3.47
CA LEU A 85 -14.40 -2.53 2.91
C LEU A 85 -15.81 -2.18 2.39
N GLU A 86 -16.82 -3.04 2.60
CA GLU A 86 -18.22 -2.81 2.17
C GLU A 86 -18.36 -2.45 0.67
N GLY A 87 -17.44 -2.93 -0.17
CA GLY A 87 -17.41 -2.62 -1.61
C GLY A 87 -16.86 -1.23 -1.97
N LYS A 88 -16.33 -0.47 -1.01
CA LYS A 88 -15.63 0.81 -1.25
C LYS A 88 -14.25 0.51 -1.83
N LYS A 89 -13.94 1.11 -2.97
CA LYS A 89 -12.75 0.75 -3.77
C LYS A 89 -11.55 1.63 -3.45
N ASN A 90 -11.80 2.91 -3.15
CA ASN A 90 -10.76 3.93 -3.01
C ASN A 90 -10.91 4.75 -1.75
N ILE A 91 -9.79 5.33 -1.29
CA ILE A 91 -9.77 6.26 -0.16
C ILE A 91 -10.75 7.43 -0.33
N GLU A 92 -10.96 7.89 -1.57
CA GLU A 92 -11.94 8.94 -1.89
C GLU A 92 -13.37 8.52 -1.56
N GLU A 93 -13.75 7.28 -1.88
CA GLU A 93 -15.08 6.72 -1.59
C GLU A 93 -15.22 6.41 -0.09
N ILE A 94 -14.16 5.91 0.53
CA ILE A 94 -14.11 5.60 1.96
C ILE A 94 -14.30 6.87 2.79
N LEU A 95 -13.69 7.98 2.38
CA LEU A 95 -13.77 9.27 3.07
C LEU A 95 -15.03 10.06 2.70
N ALA A 96 -15.51 9.96 1.46
CA ALA A 96 -16.81 10.51 1.08
C ALA A 96 -17.93 9.90 1.93
N ALA A 97 -17.90 8.60 2.20
CA ALA A 97 -18.85 7.93 3.09
C ALA A 97 -18.78 8.44 4.55
N ARG A 98 -17.66 9.06 4.96
CA ARG A 98 -17.45 9.64 6.29
C ARG A 98 -17.65 11.16 6.33
N GLY A 99 -17.91 11.80 5.18
CA GLY A 99 -18.06 13.25 5.07
C GLY A 99 -16.74 14.03 5.06
N GLU A 100 -15.59 13.35 4.93
CA GLU A 100 -14.26 13.97 4.85
C GLU A 100 -13.86 14.19 3.37
N LYS A 101 -13.09 15.26 3.08
CA LYS A 101 -12.69 15.63 1.71
C LYS A 101 -11.19 15.46 1.47
N VAL A 102 -10.89 14.83 0.33
CA VAL A 102 -9.55 14.62 -0.18
C VAL A 102 -8.97 15.90 -0.79
N LYS A 103 -7.89 16.40 -0.16
CA LYS A 103 -7.08 17.46 -0.75
C LYS A 103 -6.05 16.85 -1.69
N LYS A 104 -6.30 17.01 -2.99
CA LYS A 104 -5.34 16.69 -4.06
C LYS A 104 -4.45 17.91 -4.29
N GLY A 105 -3.14 17.74 -4.17
CA GLY A 105 -2.14 18.77 -4.47
C GLY A 105 -1.18 18.27 -5.54
N ILE A 106 -0.69 19.17 -6.40
CA ILE A 106 0.38 18.85 -7.34
C ILE A 106 1.66 19.40 -6.74
N THR A 107 2.56 18.53 -6.29
CA THR A 107 3.90 18.92 -5.85
C THR A 107 4.88 18.48 -6.94
N GLY A 108 5.00 19.28 -8.00
CA GLY A 108 5.82 18.94 -9.18
C GLY A 108 5.18 17.88 -10.09
N THR A 109 5.95 16.90 -10.57
CA THR A 109 5.48 15.82 -11.47
C THR A 109 4.63 14.75 -10.77
N LEU A 110 4.35 14.91 -9.47
CA LEU A 110 3.64 13.95 -8.63
C LEU A 110 2.30 14.54 -8.13
N GLU A 111 1.21 13.81 -8.33
CA GLU A 111 -0.09 14.11 -7.69
C GLU A 111 -0.04 13.56 -6.25
N GLY A 112 -0.42 14.39 -5.27
CA GLY A 112 -0.31 14.12 -3.83
C GLY A 112 -1.65 14.17 -3.10
N PHE A 113 -1.84 13.28 -2.13
CA PHE A 113 -3.03 13.20 -1.26
C PHE A 113 -2.63 13.35 0.21
N ALA A 114 -3.48 13.97 1.06
CA ALA A 114 -3.16 14.23 2.48
C ALA A 114 -4.35 13.91 3.42
N GLU A 115 -4.44 12.69 4.01
CA GLU A 115 -5.67 12.25 4.71
C GLU A 115 -5.49 11.15 5.79
N THR A 116 -6.48 10.91 6.63
CA THR A 116 -6.41 9.90 7.71
C THR A 116 -6.83 8.51 7.22
N ILE A 117 -6.05 7.46 7.52
CA ILE A 117 -6.37 6.06 7.13
C ILE A 117 -6.53 5.14 8.35
N ASN A 118 -7.42 4.16 8.22
CA ASN A 118 -7.69 3.15 9.24
C ASN A 118 -6.59 2.09 9.28
#